data_AF-A0AAW9IX50-F1
#
_entry.id   AF-A0AAW9IX50-F1
#
_cell.length_a   1.000
_cell.length_b   1.000
_cell.length_c   1.000
_cell.angle_alpha   90.00
_cell.angle_beta   90.00
_cell.angle_gamma   90.00
#
_symmetry.space_group_name_H-M   'P 1'
#
loop_
_entity.id
_entity.type
_entity.pdbx_description
1 polymer ?
#
loop_
_entity_poly.entity_id
_entity_poly.type
_entity_poly.pdbx_seq_one_letter_code
_entity_poly.pdbx_strand_id
1 'polypeptide(L)'
;FNTRISPLILVIAAALSCKFILDLFLTTGPGYTLKAVGDNPQMVKSLGIDIDIIKILGLMLSNAMVSLSGSLYAQFQGFSDVNMGIGTLVLGIASIIIGTSIFKRLTFIKTTTSVLLGTLIYQFTIYFA
;
A
#
# COMPACT_ATOMS: atom_id res chain seq x y z
N PHE A 1 21.73 -19.09 5.09
CA PHE A 1 20.88 -18.88 3.91
C PHE A 1 21.73 -18.31 2.78
N ASN A 2 21.78 -19.00 1.65
CA ASN A 2 22.73 -18.82 0.55
C ASN A 2 22.85 -17.35 0.09
N THR A 3 24.06 -16.81 0.15
CA THR A 3 24.48 -15.44 -0.19
C THR A 3 24.51 -15.20 -1.71
N ARG A 4 23.36 -15.29 -2.37
CA ARG A 4 23.24 -14.93 -3.80
C ARG A 4 22.17 -13.87 -4.09
N ILE A 5 21.19 -13.69 -3.20
CA ILE A 5 20.16 -12.65 -3.33
C ILE A 5 20.10 -11.89 -2.02
N SER A 6 20.51 -10.62 -2.04
CA SER A 6 20.41 -9.76 -0.87
C SER A 6 18.94 -9.63 -0.45
N PRO A 7 18.60 -9.72 0.85
CA PRO A 7 17.21 -9.59 1.33
C PRO A 7 16.53 -8.29 0.85
N LEU A 8 17.32 -7.24 0.64
CA LEU A 8 16.89 -5.98 0.02
C LEU A 8 16.30 -6.16 -1.39
N ILE A 9 16.94 -6.97 -2.24
CA ILE A 9 16.48 -7.20 -3.62
C ILE A 9 15.13 -7.90 -3.62
N LEU A 10 14.95 -8.86 -2.70
CA LEU A 10 13.69 -9.58 -2.56
C LEU A 10 12.56 -8.67 -2.10
N VAL A 11 12.81 -7.80 -1.11
CA VAL A 11 11.81 -6.84 -0.61
C VAL A 11 11.45 -5.81 -1.67
N ILE A 12 12.43 -5.27 -2.41
CA ILE A 12 12.19 -4.31 -3.49
C ILE A 12 11.41 -4.97 -4.63
N ALA A 13 11.78 -6.19 -5.03
CA ALA A 13 11.08 -6.94 -6.06
C ALA A 13 9.62 -7.23 -5.64
N ALA A 14 9.40 -7.66 -4.40
CA ALA A 14 8.07 -7.87 -3.86
C ALA A 14 7.25 -6.57 -3.86
N ALA A 15 7.80 -5.47 -3.35
CA ALA A 15 7.12 -4.17 -3.33
C ALA A 15 6.75 -3.67 -4.74
N LEU A 16 7.65 -3.79 -5.72
CA LEU A 16 7.40 -3.42 -7.10
C LEU A 16 6.35 -4.32 -7.76
N SER A 17 6.38 -5.62 -7.49
CA SER A 17 5.36 -6.56 -7.99
C SER A 17 3.98 -6.22 -7.42
N CYS A 18 3.84 -5.99 -6.11
CA CYS A 18 2.60 -5.57 -5.48
C CYS A 18 2.09 -4.25 -6.07
N LYS A 19 2.97 -3.27 -6.27
CA LYS A 19 2.62 -2.01 -6.92
C LYS A 19 2.08 -2.24 -8.34
N PHE A 20 2.76 -3.05 -9.14
CA PHE A 20 2.33 -3.31 -10.52
C PHE A 20 0.99 -4.03 -10.58
N ILE A 21 0.79 -5.04 -9.73
CA ILE A 21 -0.47 -5.77 -9.61
C ILE A 21 -1.61 -4.84 -9.18
N LEU A 22 -1.38 -3.96 -8.19
CA LEU A 22 -2.37 -2.99 -7.73
C LEU A 22 -2.70 -1.95 -8.80
N ASP A 23 -1.69 -1.39 -9.48
CA ASP A 23 -1.90 -0.42 -10.54
C ASP A 23 -2.70 -1.04 -11.70
N LEU A 24 -2.41 -2.29 -12.06
CA LEU A 24 -3.14 -3.02 -13.11
C LEU A 24 -4.57 -3.31 -12.66
N PHE A 25 -4.76 -3.80 -11.43
CA PHE A 25 -6.07 -4.05 -10.84
C PHE A 25 -6.94 -2.78 -10.82
N LEU A 26 -6.38 -1.64 -10.43
CA LEU A 26 -7.08 -0.35 -10.39
C LEU A 26 -7.41 0.23 -11.77
N THR A 27 -6.90 -0.36 -12.86
CA THR A 27 -7.25 -0.06 -14.25
C THR A 27 -8.23 -1.10 -14.84
N THR A 28 -8.55 -2.17 -14.12
CA THR A 28 -9.60 -3.11 -14.54
C THR A 28 -11.00 -2.62 -14.20
N GLY A 29 -12.03 -3.19 -14.83
CA GLY A 29 -13.45 -2.91 -14.56
C GLY A 29 -13.82 -2.87 -13.06
N PRO A 30 -13.58 -3.93 -12.27
CA PRO A 30 -13.88 -3.92 -10.84
C PRO A 30 -13.06 -2.88 -10.05
N GLY A 31 -11.84 -2.56 -10.52
CA GLY A 31 -11.01 -1.51 -9.94
C GLY A 31 -11.59 -0.10 -10.13
N TYR A 32 -12.22 0.19 -11.26
CA TYR A 32 -12.94 1.45 -11.47
C TYR A 32 -14.19 1.55 -10.60
N THR A 33 -14.94 0.45 -10.45
CA THR A 33 -16.11 0.42 -9.57
C THR A 33 -15.72 0.61 -8.11
N LEU A 34 -14.58 0.05 -7.69
CA LEU A 34 -14.01 0.29 -6.36
C LEU A 34 -13.70 1.78 -6.11
N LYS A 35 -13.11 2.47 -7.10
CA LYS A 35 -12.87 3.92 -7.01
C LYS A 35 -14.19 4.72 -6.98
N ALA A 36 -15.15 4.36 -7.84
CA ALA A 36 -16.46 5.01 -7.87
C ALA A 36 -17.22 4.85 -6.55
N VAL A 37 -17.13 3.69 -5.89
CA VAL A 37 -17.70 3.48 -4.55
C VAL A 37 -17.00 4.33 -3.50
N GLY A 38 -15.68 4.53 -3.62
CA GLY A 38 -14.91 5.42 -2.74
C GLY A 38 -15.27 6.89 -2.89
N ASP A 39 -15.52 7.35 -4.11
CA ASP A 39 -15.88 8.76 -4.40
C ASP A 39 -17.35 9.06 -4.04
N ASN A 40 -18.28 8.23 -4.53
CA ASN A 40 -19.70 8.41 -4.25
C ASN A 40 -20.47 7.07 -4.22
N PRO A 41 -20.69 6.48 -3.04
CA PRO A 41 -21.42 5.23 -2.93
C PRO A 41 -22.89 5.37 -3.33
N GLN A 42 -23.52 6.55 -3.18
CA GLN A 42 -24.92 6.74 -3.58
C GLN A 42 -25.09 6.66 -5.11
N MET A 43 -24.11 7.16 -5.87
CA MET A 43 -24.10 7.04 -7.33
C MET A 43 -23.98 5.57 -7.75
N VAL A 44 -23.07 4.81 -7.17
CA VAL A 44 -22.93 3.38 -7.50
C VAL A 44 -24.21 2.59 -7.14
N LYS A 45 -24.89 2.98 -6.05
CA LYS A 45 -26.20 2.41 -5.68
C LYS A 45 -27.27 2.65 -6.75
N SER A 46 -27.32 3.85 -7.33
CA SER A 46 -28.33 4.19 -8.34
C SER A 46 -28.06 3.50 -9.68
N LEU A 47 -26.81 3.10 -9.95
CA LEU A 47 -26.46 2.22 -11.07
C LEU A 47 -26.82 0.75 -10.85
N GLY A 48 -27.42 0.38 -9.71
CA GLY A 48 -27.88 -0.99 -9.43
C GLY A 48 -26.75 -1.96 -9.08
N ILE A 49 -25.57 -1.45 -8.72
CA ILE A 49 -24.42 -2.27 -8.33
C ILE A 49 -24.42 -2.43 -6.80
N ASP A 50 -24.15 -3.65 -6.34
CA ASP A 50 -24.03 -3.95 -4.91
C ASP A 50 -22.71 -3.39 -4.34
N ILE A 51 -22.86 -2.41 -3.45
CA ILE A 51 -21.74 -1.70 -2.81
C ILE A 51 -21.04 -2.59 -1.78
N ASP A 52 -21.77 -3.49 -1.14
CA ASP A 52 -21.25 -4.28 -0.03
C ASP A 52 -20.23 -5.31 -0.54
N ILE A 53 -20.50 -5.92 -1.69
CA ILE A 53 -19.54 -6.80 -2.38
C ILE A 53 -18.26 -6.04 -2.75
N ILE A 54 -18.37 -4.81 -3.25
CA ILE A 54 -17.22 -3.99 -3.63
C ILE A 54 -16.40 -3.58 -2.40
N LYS A 55 -17.05 -3.22 -1.30
CA LYS A 55 -16.38 -2.91 -0.03
C LYS A 55 -15.63 -4.13 0.52
N ILE A 56 -16.26 -5.31 0.49
CA ILE A 56 -15.62 -6.57 0.90
C ILE A 56 -14.39 -6.84 0.04
N LEU A 57 -14.48 -6.63 -1.29
CA LEU A 57 -13.34 -6.78 -2.20
C LEU A 57 -12.19 -5.83 -1.80
N GLY A 58 -12.49 -4.56 -1.55
CA GLY A 58 -11.49 -3.58 -1.11
C GLY A 58 -10.84 -3.96 0.24
N LEU A 59 -11.64 -4.42 1.20
CA LEU A 59 -11.18 -4.93 2.50
C LEU A 59 -10.26 -6.14 2.35
N MET A 60 -10.63 -7.11 1.53
CA MET A 60 -9.83 -8.30 1.24
C MET A 60 -8.49 -7.92 0.62
N LEU A 61 -8.49 -6.98 -0.34
CA LEU A 61 -7.27 -6.51 -1.00
C LEU A 61 -6.33 -5.80 0.00
N SER A 62 -6.88 -4.93 0.86
CA SER A 62 -6.12 -4.25 1.91
C SER A 62 -5.49 -5.26 2.88
N ASN A 63 -6.28 -6.20 3.39
CA ASN A 63 -5.81 -7.21 4.33
C ASN A 63 -4.76 -8.14 3.72
N ALA A 64 -4.88 -8.49 2.43
CA ALA A 64 -3.88 -9.28 1.73
C ALA A 64 -2.52 -8.57 1.67
N MET A 65 -2.51 -7.27 1.37
CA MET A 65 -1.27 -6.47 1.34
C MET A 65 -0.65 -6.32 2.73
N VAL A 66 -1.47 -6.09 3.76
CA VAL A 66 -1.00 -5.99 5.15
C VAL A 66 -0.42 -7.32 5.63
N SER A 67 -1.09 -8.43 5.36
CA SER A 67 -0.62 -9.77 5.73
C SER A 67 0.70 -10.13 5.04
N LEU A 68 0.82 -9.85 3.73
CA LEU A 68 2.04 -10.07 2.97
C LEU A 68 3.21 -9.25 3.55
N SER A 69 3.01 -7.96 3.79
CA SER A 69 4.02 -7.08 4.39
C SER A 69 4.43 -7.55 5.78
N GLY A 70 3.47 -7.89 6.64
CA GLY A 70 3.73 -8.37 7.99
C GLY A 70 4.50 -9.69 8.03
N SER A 71 4.18 -10.62 7.12
CA SER A 71 4.89 -11.91 7.02
C SER A 71 6.35 -11.75 6.59
N LEU A 72 6.63 -10.81 5.68
CA LEU A 72 7.99 -10.49 5.26
C LEU A 72 8.77 -9.80 6.38
N TYR A 73 8.12 -8.88 7.09
CA TYR A 73 8.73 -8.16 8.22
C TYR A 73 9.08 -9.10 9.38
N ALA A 74 8.18 -10.03 9.73
CA ALA A 74 8.43 -11.03 10.77
C ALA A 74 9.58 -11.98 10.38
N GLN A 75 9.68 -12.37 9.11
CA GLN A 75 10.81 -13.17 8.61
C GLN A 75 12.14 -12.40 8.67
N PHE A 76 12.11 -11.08 8.44
CA PHE A 76 13.30 -10.24 8.50
C PHE A 76 13.78 -10.00 9.94
N GLN A 77 12.86 -9.74 10.88
CA GLN A 77 13.18 -9.54 12.30
C GLN A 77 13.49 -10.85 13.04
N GLY A 78 12.96 -11.99 12.59
CA GLY A 78 13.13 -13.29 13.24
C GLY A 78 12.26 -13.49 14.50
N PHE A 79 11.42 -12.51 14.84
CA PHE A 79 10.43 -12.60 15.91
C PHE A 79 9.19 -11.76 15.56
N SER A 80 8.08 -12.03 16.24
CA SER A 80 6.83 -11.29 16.10
C SER A 80 6.25 -10.94 17.47
N ASP A 81 6.06 -9.66 17.75
CA ASP A 81 5.41 -9.14 18.96
C ASP A 81 4.10 -8.43 18.59
N VAL A 82 3.10 -8.46 19.48
CA VAL A 82 1.80 -7.79 19.30
C VAL A 82 1.97 -6.27 19.16
N ASN A 83 2.99 -5.70 19.80
CA ASN A 83 3.28 -4.27 19.74
C ASN A 83 3.90 -3.81 18.41
N MET A 84 4.46 -4.73 17.60
CA MET A 84 5.08 -4.38 16.32
C MET A 84 4.06 -3.73 15.37
N GLY A 85 2.81 -4.19 15.37
CA GLY A 85 1.77 -3.67 14.48
C GLY A 85 1.44 -2.19 14.71
N ILE A 86 1.38 -1.76 15.97
CA ILE A 86 1.07 -0.36 16.32
C ILE A 86 2.20 0.56 15.87
N GLY A 87 3.46 0.18 16.10
CA GLY A 87 4.62 0.95 15.66
C GLY A 87 4.67 1.09 14.13
N THR A 88 4.49 -0.02 13.41
CA THR A 88 4.48 0.00 11.93
C THR A 88 3.32 0.81 11.36
N LEU A 89 2.13 0.77 11.99
CA LEU A 89 0.99 1.60 11.59
C LEU A 89 1.34 3.09 11.67
N VAL A 90 1.88 3.56 12.80
CA VAL A 90 2.21 4.98 13.02
C VAL A 90 3.27 5.46 12.02
N LEU A 91 4.34 4.68 11.84
CA LEU A 91 5.39 4.97 10.85
C LEU A 91 4.81 5.01 9.41
N GLY A 92 3.90 4.08 9.11
CA GLY A 92 3.20 4.00 7.84
C GLY A 92 2.39 5.26 7.55
N ILE A 93 1.52 5.68 8.47
CA ILE A 93 0.70 6.88 8.30
C ILE A 93 1.58 8.13 8.15
N ALA A 94 2.66 8.25 8.94
CA ALA A 94 3.61 9.35 8.83
C ALA A 94 4.24 9.43 7.43
N SER A 95 4.68 8.29 6.88
CA SER A 95 5.27 8.22 5.54
C SER A 95 4.29 8.59 4.42
N ILE A 96 3.00 8.20 4.56
CA ILE A 96 1.93 8.55 3.61
C ILE A 96 1.68 10.06 3.61
N ILE A 97 1.64 10.68 4.79
CA ILE A 97 1.46 12.13 4.93
C ILE A 97 2.63 12.88 4.27
N ILE A 98 3.87 12.45 4.50
CA ILE A 98 5.06 13.05 3.89
C ILE A 98 5.01 12.92 2.36
N GLY A 99 4.74 11.73 1.84
CA GLY A 99 4.66 11.51 0.38
C GLY A 99 3.56 12.35 -0.27
N THR A 100 2.36 12.33 0.28
CA THR A 100 1.22 13.09 -0.27
C THR A 100 1.39 14.61 -0.13
N SER A 101 2.07 15.09 0.91
CA SER A 101 2.36 16.51 1.12
C SER A 101 3.39 17.05 0.11
N ILE A 102 4.47 16.31 -0.14
CA ILE A 102 5.55 16.73 -1.06
C ILE A 102 5.07 16.72 -2.52
N PHE A 103 4.33 15.68 -2.92
CA PHE A 103 3.89 15.49 -4.31
C PHE A 103 2.50 16.08 -4.59
N LYS A 104 1.93 16.88 -3.68
CA LYS A 104 0.57 17.42 -3.75
C LYS A 104 0.24 18.19 -5.05
N ARG A 105 1.24 18.80 -5.69
CA ARG A 105 1.08 19.60 -6.93
C ARG A 105 1.38 18.85 -8.23
N LEU A 106 1.91 17.62 -8.17
CA LEU A 106 2.34 16.89 -9.36
C LEU A 106 1.22 15.95 -9.82
N THR A 107 0.34 16.45 -10.68
CA THR A 107 -0.79 15.71 -11.28
C THR A 107 -0.40 14.50 -12.13
N PHE A 108 0.88 14.40 -12.52
CA PHE A 108 1.42 13.27 -13.30
C PHE A 108 1.78 12.04 -12.47
N ILE A 109 1.88 12.17 -11.13
CA ILE A 109 2.33 11.08 -10.27
C ILE A 109 1.11 10.38 -9.66
N LYS A 110 0.96 9.09 -9.95
CA LYS A 110 -0.07 8.26 -9.30
C LYS A 110 0.11 8.28 -7.78
N THR A 111 -0.99 8.32 -7.05
CA THR A 111 -0.98 8.33 -5.58
C THR A 111 -0.20 7.14 -5.01
N THR A 112 -0.25 5.98 -5.67
CA THR A 112 0.52 4.77 -5.31
C THR A 112 2.03 4.99 -5.34
N THR A 113 2.55 5.71 -6.34
CA THR A 113 3.97 6.05 -6.45
C THR A 113 4.42 7.13 -5.48
N SER A 114 3.54 8.10 -5.18
CA SER A 114 3.81 9.16 -4.21
C SER A 114 4.03 8.61 -2.81
N VAL A 115 3.22 7.62 -2.40
CA VAL A 115 3.36 6.95 -1.11
C VAL A 115 4.69 6.18 -1.02
N LEU A 116 5.05 5.40 -2.05
CA LEU A 116 6.33 4.67 -2.07
C LEU A 116 7.55 5.61 -1.94
N LEU A 117 7.53 6.75 -2.65
CA LEU A 117 8.58 7.76 -2.54
C LEU A 117 8.58 8.42 -1.15
N GLY A 118 7.41 8.69 -0.59
CA GLY A 118 7.25 9.21 0.77
C GLY A 118 7.88 8.30 1.83
N THR A 119 7.73 6.98 1.70
CA THR A 119 8.37 6.01 2.61
C THR A 119 9.88 6.02 2.51
N LEU A 120 10.44 6.13 1.30
CA LEU A 120 11.89 6.28 1.12
C LEU A 120 12.40 7.58 1.74
N ILE A 121 11.74 8.70 1.47
CA ILE A 121 12.12 10.01 2.01
C ILE A 121 12.08 9.99 3.53
N TYR A 122 11.01 9.44 4.12
CA TYR A 122 10.89 9.31 5.57
C TYR A 122 12.05 8.52 6.17
N GLN A 123 12.41 7.39 5.56
CA GLN A 123 13.51 6.56 6.05
C GLN A 123 14.88 7.25 5.91
N PHE A 124 15.09 8.02 4.84
CA PHE A 124 16.30 8.85 4.67
C PHE A 124 16.40 9.94 5.74
N THR A 125 15.28 10.62 6.04
CA THR A 125 15.25 11.64 7.09
C THR A 125 15.63 11.04 8.44
N ILE A 126 15.13 9.86 8.79
CA ILE A 126 15.52 9.17 10.03
C ILE A 126 16.99 8.77 10.01
N TYR A 127 17.52 8.33 8.88
CA TYR A 127 18.92 7.90 8.79
C TYR A 127 19.92 9.06 8.93
N PHE A 128 19.56 10.25 8.45
CA PHE A 128 20.40 11.45 8.53
C PHE A 128 20.25 12.23 9.84
N ALA A 129 19.17 12.00 10.58
CA ALA A 129 18.91 12.62 11.89
C ALA A 129 19.63 11.86 13.01
#